data_AF-A0A972LIZ9-F1
#
_entry.id   AF-A0A972LIZ9-F1
#
_cell.length_a   1.000
_cell.length_b   1.000
_cell.length_c   1.000
_cell.angle_alpha   90.00
_cell.angle_beta   90.00
_cell.angle_gamma   90.00
#
_symmetry.space_group_name_H-M   'P 1'
#
loop_
_entity.id
_entity.type
_entity.pdbx_description
1 polymer ?
#
loop_
_entity_poly.entity_id
_entity_poly.type
_entity_poly.pdbx_seq_one_letter_code
_entity_poly.pdbx_strand_id
1 'polypeptide(L)'
;MTSSRRLEVETHRNMEVIWLLRKLRPDFKTIADFRKENASSFKAIFREFTLVCRSLNLFAAELVAIDGTKIKAVNSSARNYSKKSLKEINERIETYLKTIDQTDEKETVITTPSVSELKEEINSLEEKKDRSQERIRQIQYIR
;
A
#
# COMPACT_ATOMS: atom_id res chain seq x y z
N MET A 1 0.18 -2.52 0.51
CA MET A 1 0.28 -1.12 0.05
C MET A 1 1.76 -0.78 -0.01
N THR A 2 2.33 -0.50 -1.19
CA THR A 2 3.78 -0.34 -1.34
C THR A 2 4.27 1.10 -1.10
N SER A 3 3.43 2.09 -1.40
CA SER A 3 3.71 3.52 -1.30
C SER A 3 3.51 4.10 0.11
N SER A 4 4.50 4.86 0.59
CA SER A 4 4.44 5.61 1.84
C SER A 4 3.48 6.81 1.74
N ARG A 5 3.31 7.46 0.58
CA ARG A 5 2.29 8.51 0.38
C ARG A 5 0.88 7.96 0.45
N ARG A 6 0.65 6.79 -0.15
CA ARG A 6 -0.66 6.14 -0.02
C ARG A 6 -0.95 5.76 1.44
N LEU A 7 0.06 5.31 2.18
CA LEU A 7 -0.07 5.05 3.62
C LEU A 7 -0.41 6.33 4.40
N GLU A 8 0.26 7.45 4.12
CA GLU A 8 -0.07 8.76 4.70
C GLU A 8 -1.56 9.11 4.48
N VAL A 9 -2.07 8.93 3.25
CA VAL A 9 -3.49 9.16 2.94
C VAL A 9 -4.40 8.27 3.78
N GLU A 10 -4.04 6.99 4.00
CA GLU A 10 -4.84 6.10 4.87
C GLU A 10 -4.86 6.55 6.33
N THR A 11 -3.80 7.20 6.84
CA THR A 11 -3.80 7.74 8.21
C THR A 11 -4.88 8.81 8.44
N HIS A 12 -5.45 9.35 7.37
CA HIS A 12 -6.50 10.37 7.42
C HIS A 12 -7.92 9.81 7.23
N ARG A 13 -8.08 8.69 6.53
CA ARG A 13 -9.40 8.21 6.07
C ARG A 13 -9.79 6.82 6.54
N ASN A 14 -8.81 5.95 6.80
CA ASN A 14 -9.07 4.57 7.20
C ASN A 14 -9.20 4.49 8.72
N MET A 15 -10.39 4.13 9.23
CA MET A 15 -10.67 4.14 10.67
C MET A 15 -9.79 3.15 11.44
N GLU A 16 -9.48 2.00 10.85
CA GLU A 16 -8.62 0.99 11.44
C GLU A 16 -7.19 1.52 11.60
N VAL A 17 -6.66 2.19 10.57
CA VAL A 17 -5.34 2.82 10.62
C VAL A 17 -5.30 3.96 11.64
N ILE A 18 -6.33 4.81 11.68
CA ILE A 18 -6.44 5.89 12.68
C ILE A 18 -6.44 5.30 14.10
N TRP A 19 -7.16 4.20 14.31
CA TRP A 19 -7.22 3.52 15.60
C TRP A 19 -5.86 2.92 15.98
N LEU A 20 -5.21 2.18 15.06
CA LEU A 20 -3.89 1.57 15.28
C LEU A 20 -2.82 2.61 15.60
N LEU A 21 -2.85 3.75 14.91
CA LEU A 21 -1.91 4.85 15.11
C LEU A 21 -2.27 5.76 16.29
N ARG A 22 -3.36 5.47 17.02
CA ARG A 22 -3.86 6.31 18.12
C ARG A 22 -4.01 7.77 17.70
N LYS A 23 -4.55 8.00 16.49
CA LYS A 23 -4.74 9.30 15.83
C LYS A 23 -3.45 10.02 15.38
N LEU A 24 -2.28 9.38 15.43
CA LEU A 24 -1.08 9.92 14.78
C LEU A 24 -1.26 9.94 13.26
N ARG A 25 -0.75 11.00 12.63
CA ARG A 25 -0.78 11.24 11.18
C ARG A 25 0.62 11.58 10.68
N PRO A 26 1.55 10.60 10.67
CA PRO A 26 2.88 10.82 10.13
C PRO A 26 2.81 11.13 8.63
N ASP A 27 3.66 12.05 8.17
CA ASP A 27 3.80 12.33 6.75
C ASP A 27 4.51 11.17 6.01
N PHE A 28 4.43 11.14 4.68
CA PHE A 28 5.05 10.07 3.89
C PHE A 28 6.55 9.92 4.14
N LYS A 29 7.25 11.01 4.49
CA LYS A 29 8.69 11.00 4.72
C LYS A 29 9.02 10.28 6.03
N THR A 30 8.30 10.58 7.09
CA THR A 30 8.37 9.89 8.38
C THR A 30 8.10 8.39 8.23
N ILE A 31 7.08 8.04 7.42
CA ILE A 31 6.75 6.64 7.12
C ILE A 31 7.90 5.96 6.35
N ALA A 32 8.43 6.61 5.31
CA ALA A 32 9.51 6.07 4.49
C ALA A 32 10.81 5.89 5.29
N ASP A 33 11.19 6.90 6.09
CA ASP A 33 12.37 6.87 6.95
C ASP A 33 12.24 5.74 7.99
N PHE A 34 11.07 5.61 8.63
CA PHE A 34 10.81 4.50 9.55
C PHE A 34 10.98 3.12 8.89
N ARG A 35 10.49 2.95 7.65
CA ARG A 35 10.62 1.69 6.90
C ARG A 35 12.08 1.38 6.57
N LYS A 36 12.83 2.40 6.14
CA LYS A 36 14.25 2.28 5.80
C LYS A 36 15.11 1.94 7.01
N GLU A 37 14.90 2.63 8.13
CA GLU A 37 15.65 2.41 9.37
C GLU A 37 15.38 1.04 10.00
N ASN A 38 14.19 0.46 9.77
CA ASN A 38 13.75 -0.78 10.39
C ASN A 38 13.62 -1.97 9.43
N ALA A 39 14.23 -1.89 8.23
CA ALA A 39 14.06 -2.89 7.17
C ALA A 39 14.35 -4.34 7.61
N SER A 40 15.37 -4.54 8.45
CA SER A 40 15.72 -5.87 9.00
C SER A 40 14.62 -6.43 9.91
N SER A 41 14.01 -5.60 10.74
CA SER A 41 12.90 -5.97 11.63
C SER A 41 11.64 -6.33 10.85
N PHE A 42 11.36 -5.60 9.76
CA PHE A 42 10.23 -5.92 8.87
C PHE A 42 10.36 -7.32 8.27
N LYS A 43 11.58 -7.76 7.91
CA LYS A 43 11.79 -9.12 7.40
C LYS A 43 11.38 -10.19 8.42
N ALA A 44 11.72 -10.00 9.70
CA ALA A 44 11.31 -10.91 10.76
C ALA A 44 9.79 -10.89 10.97
N ILE A 45 9.19 -9.70 11.03
CA ILE A 45 7.74 -9.54 11.21
C ILE A 45 6.97 -10.18 10.05
N PHE A 46 7.37 -9.97 8.79
CA PHE A 46 6.70 -10.56 7.64
C PHE A 46 6.78 -12.09 7.63
N ARG A 47 7.89 -12.65 8.11
CA ARG A 47 8.02 -14.11 8.27
C ARG A 47 6.99 -14.62 9.26
N GLU A 48 6.92 -14.04 10.46
CA GLU A 48 5.96 -14.47 11.49
C GLU A 48 4.50 -14.23 11.04
N PHE A 49 4.22 -13.09 10.42
CA PHE A 49 2.91 -12.79 9.85
C PHE A 49 2.47 -13.84 8.83
N THR A 50 3.37 -14.27 7.94
CA THR A 50 3.10 -15.33 6.96
C THR A 50 2.78 -16.65 7.65
N LEU A 51 3.49 -17.00 8.72
CA LEU A 51 3.24 -18.20 9.51
C LEU A 51 1.88 -18.14 10.21
N VAL A 52 1.50 -16.97 10.77
CA VAL A 52 0.18 -16.75 11.38
C VAL A 52 -0.93 -16.91 10.35
N CYS A 53 -0.84 -16.24 9.19
CA CYS A 53 -1.82 -16.37 8.11
C CYS A 53 -1.98 -17.82 7.65
N ARG A 54 -0.89 -18.59 7.60
CA ARG A 54 -0.93 -20.03 7.31
C ARG A 54 -1.65 -20.81 8.42
N SER A 55 -1.36 -20.53 9.69
CA SER A 55 -1.99 -21.22 10.83
C SER A 55 -3.50 -20.98 10.90
N LEU A 56 -3.95 -19.82 10.44
CA LEU A 56 -5.35 -19.43 10.35
C LEU A 56 -6.02 -19.89 9.05
N ASN A 57 -5.33 -20.67 8.21
CA ASN A 57 -5.80 -21.10 6.89
C ASN A 57 -6.31 -19.94 6.00
N LEU A 58 -5.71 -18.74 6.12
CA LEU A 58 -6.11 -17.56 5.33
C LEU A 58 -5.57 -17.59 3.90
N PHE A 59 -4.64 -18.50 3.61
CA PHE A 59 -4.23 -18.78 2.24
C PHE A 59 -5.20 -19.78 1.64
N ALA A 60 -5.80 -19.44 0.50
CA ALA A 60 -6.58 -20.37 -0.31
C ALA A 60 -5.66 -21.50 -0.79
N ALA A 61 -5.60 -22.59 -0.04
CA ALA A 61 -5.06 -23.85 -0.50
C ALA A 61 -6.23 -24.58 -1.18
N GLU A 62 -6.27 -24.55 -2.50
CA GLU A 62 -7.21 -25.38 -3.26
C GLU A 62 -6.87 -26.85 -2.98
N LEU A 63 -7.66 -27.48 -2.12
CA LEU A 63 -7.52 -28.90 -1.82
C LEU A 63 -8.08 -29.67 -3.02
N VAL A 64 -7.22 -30.00 -3.98
CA VAL A 64 -7.59 -30.90 -5.08
C VAL A 64 -7.71 -32.32 -4.51
N ALA A 65 -8.93 -32.75 -4.21
CA ALA A 65 -9.22 -34.12 -3.82
C ALA A 65 -9.20 -35.01 -5.07
N ILE A 66 -8.27 -35.97 -5.12
CA ILE A 66 -8.26 -37.06 -6.10
C ILE A 66 -8.93 -38.25 -5.41
N ASP A 67 -10.13 -38.63 -5.87
CA ASP A 67 -10.89 -39.74 -5.32
C ASP A 67 -10.22 -41.09 -5.64
N GLY A 68 -10.10 -41.94 -4.62
CA GLY A 68 -9.68 -43.35 -4.73
C GLY A 68 -8.20 -43.64 -5.03
N THR A 69 -7.27 -43.43 -4.09
CA THR A 69 -5.98 -44.16 -4.09
C THR A 69 -5.47 -44.39 -2.67
N LYS A 70 -5.01 -45.61 -2.35
CA LYS A 70 -4.38 -45.93 -1.06
C LYS A 70 -3.02 -45.24 -0.96
N ILE A 71 -2.89 -44.31 -0.03
CA ILE A 71 -1.69 -43.50 0.13
C ILE A 71 -0.83 -44.05 1.28
N LYS A 72 0.31 -44.68 0.96
CA LYS A 72 1.44 -44.83 1.92
C LYS A 72 1.81 -43.45 2.43
N ALA A 73 2.06 -43.29 3.74
CA ALA A 73 2.38 -42.01 4.38
C ALA A 73 3.34 -41.14 3.53
N VAL A 74 2.78 -40.23 2.71
CA VAL A 74 3.57 -39.36 1.84
C VAL A 74 3.89 -38.12 2.64
N ASN A 75 5.17 -37.93 2.87
CA ASN A 75 5.73 -36.60 3.04
C ASN A 75 5.59 -35.87 1.69
N SER A 76 4.40 -35.31 1.41
CA SER A 76 4.19 -34.58 0.15
C SER A 76 5.11 -33.35 0.14
N SER A 77 5.65 -33.01 -1.03
CA SER A 77 6.56 -31.86 -1.18
C SER A 77 5.96 -30.54 -0.66
N ALA A 78 4.63 -30.44 -0.63
CA ALA A 78 3.87 -29.31 -0.08
C ALA A 78 3.81 -29.26 1.47
N ARG A 79 4.08 -30.39 2.15
CA ARG A 79 4.21 -30.50 3.61
C ARG A 79 5.66 -30.68 4.08
N ASN A 80 6.61 -30.73 3.17
CA ASN A 80 8.03 -30.87 3.48
C ASN A 80 8.65 -29.49 3.74
N TYR A 81 8.75 -29.10 5.02
CA TYR A 81 9.45 -27.88 5.45
C TYR A 81 10.96 -28.05 5.27
N SER A 82 11.43 -27.84 4.05
CA SER A 82 12.85 -27.94 3.72
C SER A 82 13.55 -26.59 3.90
N LYS A 83 14.88 -26.61 4.08
CA LYS A 83 15.70 -25.39 4.04
C LYS A 83 15.49 -24.58 2.76
N LYS A 84 15.13 -25.24 1.65
CA LYS A 84 14.81 -24.60 0.36
C LYS A 84 13.55 -23.73 0.47
N SER A 85 12.49 -24.23 1.10
CA SER A 85 11.23 -23.49 1.27
C SER A 85 11.42 -22.23 2.12
N LEU A 86 12.26 -22.28 3.17
CA LEU A 86 12.63 -21.10 3.95
C LEU A 86 13.40 -20.07 3.12
N LYS A 87 14.28 -20.53 2.22
CA LYS A 87 15.04 -19.67 1.32
C LYS A 87 14.12 -18.91 0.36
N GLU A 88 13.18 -19.61 -0.27
CA GLU A 88 12.19 -19.01 -1.18
C GLU A 88 11.31 -17.95 -0.50
N ILE A 89 10.91 -18.18 0.76
CA ILE A 89 10.16 -17.19 1.55
C ILE A 89 11.02 -15.95 1.80
N ASN A 90 12.29 -16.12 2.18
CA ASN A 90 13.20 -15.00 2.43
C ASN A 90 13.45 -14.18 1.15
N GLU A 91 13.65 -14.83 0.00
CA GLU A 91 13.86 -14.18 -1.30
C GLU A 91 12.62 -13.36 -1.74
N ARG A 92 11.41 -13.88 -1.48
CA ARG A 92 10.16 -13.15 -1.73
C ARG A 92 10.02 -11.93 -0.83
N ILE A 93 10.37 -12.05 0.45
CA ILE A 93 10.35 -10.90 1.39
C ILE A 93 11.34 -9.83 0.93
N GLU A 94 12.55 -10.20 0.53
CA GLU A 94 13.55 -9.25 0.03
C GLU A 94 13.09 -8.54 -1.24
N THR A 95 12.53 -9.29 -2.20
CA THR A 95 11.96 -8.71 -3.42
C THR A 95 10.85 -7.70 -3.10
N TYR A 96 10.02 -8.03 -2.11
CA TYR A 96 8.92 -7.15 -1.69
C TYR A 96 9.43 -5.85 -1.04
N LEU A 97 10.41 -5.95 -0.13
CA LEU A 97 11.06 -4.78 0.48
C LEU A 97 11.73 -3.89 -0.58
N LYS A 98 12.41 -4.48 -1.56
CA LYS A 98 13.00 -3.72 -2.67
C LYS A 98 11.95 -2.98 -3.50
N THR A 99 10.78 -3.60 -3.73
CA THR A 99 9.67 -2.99 -4.47
C THR A 99 9.11 -1.78 -3.74
N ILE A 100 9.07 -1.84 -2.41
CA ILE A 100 8.68 -0.72 -1.54
C ILE A 100 9.63 0.46 -1.74
N ASP A 101 10.93 0.23 -1.59
CA ASP A 101 11.94 1.30 -1.70
C ASP A 101 11.88 1.97 -3.07
N GLN A 102 11.81 1.17 -4.14
CA GLN A 102 11.66 1.67 -5.51
C GLN A 102 10.37 2.47 -5.73
N THR A 103 9.28 2.12 -5.05
CA THR A 103 8.02 2.85 -5.15
C THR A 103 8.17 4.22 -4.52
N ASP A 104 8.75 4.28 -3.33
CA ASP A 104 8.94 5.54 -2.60
C ASP A 104 9.91 6.46 -3.36
N GLU A 105 11.00 5.94 -3.93
CA GLU A 105 11.91 6.67 -4.81
C GLU A 105 11.19 7.24 -6.05
N LYS A 106 10.42 6.41 -6.78
CA LYS A 106 9.70 6.86 -7.98
C LYS A 106 8.66 7.94 -7.70
N GLU A 107 7.98 7.89 -6.56
CA GLU A 107 6.99 8.90 -6.21
C GLU A 107 7.60 10.26 -5.84
N THR A 108 8.89 10.33 -5.48
CA THR A 108 9.58 11.63 -5.38
C THR A 108 9.71 12.35 -6.72
N VAL A 109 9.58 11.63 -7.84
CA VAL A 109 9.69 12.15 -9.21
C VAL A 109 8.35 12.70 -9.73
N ILE A 110 7.27 12.65 -8.95
CA ILE A 110 6.03 13.36 -9.30
C ILE A 110 6.26 14.83 -8.99
N THR A 111 6.53 15.58 -10.06
CA THR A 111 6.71 17.02 -10.13
C THR A 111 5.71 17.71 -9.22
N THR A 112 6.16 18.28 -8.11
CA THR A 112 5.41 19.37 -7.49
C THR A 112 5.28 20.43 -8.58
N PRO A 113 4.05 20.78 -9.02
CA PRO A 113 3.90 21.81 -10.01
C PRO A 113 4.64 23.06 -9.53
N SER A 114 5.42 23.65 -10.44
CA SER A 114 6.16 24.87 -10.17
C SER A 114 5.20 25.91 -9.58
N VAL A 115 5.71 26.81 -8.73
CA VAL A 115 4.94 27.95 -8.21
C VAL A 115 4.30 28.75 -9.36
N SER A 116 4.91 28.75 -10.55
CA SER A 116 4.32 29.34 -11.76
C SER A 116 3.09 28.58 -12.26
N GLU A 117 3.16 27.25 -12.37
CA GLU A 117 2.08 26.39 -12.84
C GLU A 117 0.88 26.43 -11.87
N LEU A 118 1.16 26.45 -10.57
CA LEU A 118 0.11 26.62 -9.55
C LEU A 118 -0.59 27.97 -9.63
N LYS A 119 0.14 29.05 -9.94
CA LYS A 119 -0.45 30.39 -10.14
C LYS A 119 -1.33 30.44 -11.39
N GLU A 120 -0.90 29.81 -12.48
CA GLU A 120 -1.68 29.71 -13.71
C GLU A 120 -2.97 28.93 -13.49
N GLU A 121 -2.90 27.79 -12.78
CA GLU A 121 -4.07 26.98 -12.43
C GLU A 121 -5.07 27.79 -11.57
N ILE A 122 -4.57 28.49 -10.54
CA ILE A 122 -5.39 29.35 -9.67
C ILE A 122 -6.11 30.44 -10.47
N ASN A 123 -5.39 31.17 -11.33
CA ASN A 123 -5.99 32.20 -12.18
C ASN A 123 -7.08 31.63 -13.09
N SER A 124 -6.84 30.44 -13.68
CA SER A 124 -7.82 29.79 -14.55
C SER A 124 -9.11 29.41 -13.80
N LEU A 125 -8.99 29.06 -12.51
CA LEU A 125 -10.11 28.72 -11.64
C LEU A 125 -10.87 29.96 -11.19
N GLU A 126 -10.18 31.07 -10.92
CA GLU A 126 -10.80 32.36 -10.61
C GLU A 126 -11.62 32.88 -11.78
N GLU A 127 -11.10 32.84 -13.01
CA GLU A 127 -11.89 33.24 -14.19
C GLU A 127 -13.12 32.36 -14.42
N LYS A 128 -13.02 31.06 -14.13
CA LYS A 128 -14.17 30.14 -14.24
C LYS A 128 -15.22 30.45 -13.19
N LYS A 129 -14.80 30.81 -11.97
CA LYS A 129 -15.68 31.23 -10.88
C LYS A 129 -16.40 32.53 -11.24
N ASP A 130 -15.68 33.53 -11.74
CA ASP A 130 -16.25 34.82 -12.12
C ASP A 130 -17.27 34.66 -13.26
N ARG A 131 -16.93 33.90 -14.31
CA ARG A 131 -17.87 33.56 -15.40
C ARG A 131 -19.13 32.86 -14.90
N SER A 132 -18.99 31.99 -13.90
CA SER A 132 -20.13 31.28 -13.31
C SER A 132 -21.01 32.23 -12.49
N GLN A 133 -20.41 33.16 -11.74
CA GLN A 133 -21.13 34.17 -10.98
C GLN A 133 -21.86 35.18 -11.90
N GLU A 134 -21.25 35.58 -13.01
CA GLU A 134 -21.85 36.44 -14.02
C GLU A 134 -23.12 35.78 -14.61
N ARG A 135 -23.04 34.50 -14.96
CA ARG A 135 -24.19 33.73 -15.47
C ARG A 135 -25.30 33.61 -14.42
N ILE A 136 -24.95 33.37 -13.15
CA ILE A 136 -25.93 33.33 -12.06
C ILE A 136 -26.65 34.68 -11.91
N ARG A 137 -25.92 35.80 -11.98
CA ARG A 137 -26.51 37.15 -11.94
C ARG A 137 -27.46 37.39 -13.12
N GLN A 138 -27.07 36.99 -14.33
CA GLN A 138 -27.94 37.13 -15.51
C GLN A 138 -29.24 36.32 -15.36
N ILE A 139 -29.17 35.10 -14.82
CA ILE A 139 -30.35 34.27 -14.56
C ILE A 139 -31.27 34.93 -13.51
N GLN A 140 -30.69 35.55 -12.48
CA GLN A 140 -31.46 36.27 -11.45
C GLN A 140 -32.10 37.56 -11.96
N TYR A 141 -31.50 38.24 -12.94
CA TYR A 141 -32.01 39.50 -13.52
C TYR A 141 -33.16 39.28 -14.52
N ILE A 142 -33.27 38.08 -15.10
CA ILE A 142 -34.34 37.71 -16.05
C ILE A 142 -35.61 37.22 -15.32
N ARG A 143 -35.55 37.05 -13.99
CA ARG A 143 -36.65 36.57 -13.14
C ARG A 143 -37.27 37.71 -12.34
#